data_AF-A0A2E2SUX7-F1
#
_entry.id   AF-A0A2E2SUX7-F1
#
_cell.length_a   1.000
_cell.length_b   1.000
_cell.length_c   1.000
_cell.angle_alpha   90.00
_cell.angle_beta   90.00
_cell.angle_gamma   90.00
#
_symmetry.space_group_name_H-M   'P 1'
#
loop_
_entity.id
_entity.type
_entity.pdbx_description
1 polymer ?
#
loop_
_entity_poly.entity_id
_entity_poly.type
_entity_poly.pdbx_seq_one_letter_code
_entity_poly.pdbx_strand_id
1 'polypeptide(L)'
;MISLFFFGDREIDFSYFPNARTLKYLRNQNLAILPLAKCHLDCLGINIDDFTELFQEASMEVDFGASDIQRHCPKYSIKVKGQIFSSFVILDCDSLSTLSFISGLDCYCP
;
A
#
# COMPACT_ATOMS: atom_id res chain seq x y z
N MET A 1 20.70 23.48 -37.81
CA MET A 1 19.33 23.23 -37.32
C MET A 1 19.47 22.64 -35.94
N ILE A 2 19.31 23.45 -34.89
CA ILE A 2 19.44 23.00 -33.51
C ILE A 2 18.04 22.60 -33.06
N SER A 3 17.79 21.30 -32.98
CA SER A 3 16.55 20.75 -32.44
C SER A 3 16.63 20.82 -30.91
N LEU A 4 16.09 21.91 -30.35
CA LEU A 4 15.83 22.01 -28.91
C LEU A 4 14.65 21.09 -28.58
N PHE A 5 14.93 19.91 -28.05
CA PHE A 5 13.91 19.07 -27.42
C PHE A 5 13.52 19.71 -26.09
N PHE A 6 12.46 20.51 -26.09
CA PHE A 6 11.78 20.97 -24.89
C PHE A 6 10.95 19.82 -24.29
N PHE A 7 11.60 18.90 -23.59
CA PHE A 7 10.92 18.09 -22.58
C PHE A 7 10.87 18.92 -21.30
N GLY A 8 9.92 19.86 -21.24
CA GLY A 8 9.59 20.56 -20.01
C GLY A 8 9.21 19.55 -18.94
N ASP A 9 9.63 19.83 -17.70
CA ASP A 9 9.49 19.06 -16.46
C ASP A 9 8.09 18.46 -16.24
N ARG A 10 7.77 17.40 -16.98
CA ARG A 10 6.73 16.46 -16.59
C ARG A 10 7.45 15.40 -15.81
N GLU A 11 7.26 15.38 -14.51
CA GLU A 11 7.54 14.21 -13.69
C GLU A 11 6.94 13.01 -14.41
N ILE A 12 7.81 12.12 -14.89
CA ILE A 12 7.41 10.92 -15.62
C ILE A 12 6.79 10.00 -14.57
N ASP A 13 5.49 10.17 -14.35
CA ASP A 13 4.72 9.29 -13.48
C ASP A 13 4.53 7.97 -14.22
N PHE A 14 5.40 7.00 -13.91
CA PHE A 14 5.37 5.63 -14.43
C PHE A 14 4.14 4.82 -13.98
N SER A 15 3.06 5.49 -13.57
CA SER A 15 1.70 5.00 -13.32
C SER A 15 1.09 4.07 -14.39
N TYR A 16 1.75 3.83 -15.52
CA TYR A 16 1.38 2.77 -16.45
C TYR A 16 1.83 1.37 -16.00
N PHE A 17 2.86 1.25 -15.15
CA PHE A 17 3.23 -0.04 -14.58
C PHE A 17 2.18 -0.52 -13.59
N PRO A 18 1.79 -1.80 -13.63
CA PRO A 18 0.72 -2.33 -12.78
C PRO A 18 0.90 -2.02 -11.29
N ASN A 19 2.10 -2.18 -10.76
CA ASN A 19 2.40 -1.90 -9.36
C ASN A 19 2.16 -0.42 -8.99
N ALA A 20 2.79 0.51 -9.72
CA ALA A 20 2.62 1.95 -9.48
C ALA A 20 1.17 2.40 -9.65
N ARG A 21 0.46 1.85 -10.65
CA ARG A 21 -0.96 2.11 -10.88
C ARG A 21 -1.82 1.67 -9.70
N THR A 22 -1.61 0.45 -9.22
CA THR A 22 -2.38 -0.12 -8.10
C THR A 22 -2.11 0.66 -6.80
N LEU A 23 -0.85 0.94 -6.46
CA LEU A 23 -0.53 1.72 -5.26
C LEU A 23 -1.12 3.13 -5.32
N LYS A 24 -1.00 3.82 -6.46
CA LYS A 24 -1.62 5.14 -6.67
C LYS A 24 -3.13 5.09 -6.50
N TYR A 25 -3.77 4.05 -7.04
CA TYR A 25 -5.21 3.86 -6.89
C TYR A 25 -5.62 3.68 -5.43
N LEU A 26 -4.96 2.77 -4.70
CA LEU A 26 -5.26 2.51 -3.28
C LEU A 26 -4.98 3.74 -2.40
N ARG A 27 -3.90 4.47 -2.66
CA ARG A 27 -3.52 5.70 -1.92
C ARG A 27 -4.49 6.86 -2.09
N ASN A 28 -5.19 6.90 -3.23
CA ASN A 28 -6.19 7.94 -3.53
C ASN A 28 -7.57 7.65 -2.92
N GLN A 29 -7.74 6.49 -2.29
CA GLN A 29 -8.96 6.15 -1.56
C GLN A 29 -8.86 6.57 -0.09
N ASN A 30 -10.00 6.59 0.59
CA ASN A 30 -10.00 6.69 2.05
C ASN A 30 -9.41 5.42 2.65
N LEU A 31 -8.50 5.59 3.61
CA LEU A 31 -7.90 4.48 4.35
C LEU A 31 -8.73 4.19 5.61
N ALA A 32 -9.28 2.98 5.71
CA ALA A 32 -9.84 2.43 6.92
C ALA A 32 -8.88 1.39 7.53
N ILE A 33 -8.97 1.18 8.84
CA ILE A 33 -8.13 0.22 9.55
C ILE A 33 -9.03 -0.73 10.34
N LEU A 34 -8.92 -2.03 10.08
CA LEU A 34 -9.64 -3.03 10.84
C LEU A 34 -9.07 -3.19 12.26
N PRO A 35 -9.89 -3.63 13.24
CA PRO A 35 -9.43 -3.83 14.62
C PRO A 35 -8.20 -4.74 14.74
N LEU A 36 -8.15 -5.80 13.92
CA LEU A 36 -7.01 -6.72 13.88
C LEU A 36 -5.72 -6.02 13.42
N ALA A 37 -5.80 -5.22 12.35
CA ALA A 37 -4.67 -4.44 11.88
C ALA A 37 -4.21 -3.40 12.90
N LYS A 38 -5.15 -2.75 13.58
CA LYS A 38 -4.83 -1.81 14.66
C LYS A 38 -4.07 -2.51 15.79
N CYS A 39 -4.52 -3.69 16.22
CA CYS A 39 -3.80 -4.49 17.21
C CYS A 39 -2.37 -4.84 16.77
N HIS A 40 -2.18 -5.20 15.50
CA HIS A 40 -0.85 -5.45 14.95
C HIS A 40 0.04 -4.21 14.94
N LEU A 41 -0.50 -3.04 14.58
CA LEU A 41 0.20 -1.76 14.63
C LEU A 41 0.61 -1.40 16.06
N ASP A 42 -0.32 -1.54 17.01
CA ASP A 42 -0.07 -1.28 18.43
C ASP A 42 1.02 -2.21 18.98
N CYS A 43 1.02 -3.50 18.59
CA CYS A 43 2.07 -4.44 18.98
C CYS A 43 3.45 -4.07 18.41
N LEU A 44 3.46 -3.43 17.25
CA LEU A 44 4.65 -2.92 16.60
C LEU A 44 5.09 -1.55 17.14
N GLY A 45 4.28 -0.92 18.01
CA GLY A 45 4.50 0.45 18.48
C GLY A 45 4.37 1.50 17.38
N ILE A 46 3.65 1.19 16.30
CA ILE A 46 3.39 2.12 15.19
C ILE A 46 2.02 2.75 15.40
N ASN A 47 1.95 4.08 15.41
CA ASN A 47 0.66 4.75 15.45
C ASN A 47 -0.03 4.72 14.08
N ILE A 48 -1.36 4.90 14.10
CA ILE A 48 -2.16 4.94 12.86
C ILE A 48 -1.68 6.04 11.91
N ASP A 49 -1.32 7.21 12.43
CA ASP A 49 -0.85 8.35 11.64
C ASP A 49 0.50 8.03 10.98
N ASP A 50 1.44 7.46 11.73
CA ASP A 50 2.75 7.02 11.22
C ASP A 50 2.60 5.95 10.12
N PHE A 51 1.67 5.00 10.31
CA PHE A 51 1.35 4.02 9.27
C PHE A 51 0.76 4.68 8.03
N THR A 52 -0.11 5.68 8.21
CA THR A 52 -0.75 6.38 7.09
C THR A 52 0.26 7.17 6.28
N GLU A 53 1.18 7.88 6.94
CA GLU A 53 2.31 8.56 6.29
C GLU A 53 3.19 7.56 5.53
N LEU A 54 3.58 6.47 6.19
CA LEU A 54 4.34 5.39 5.57
C LEU A 54 3.60 4.82 4.35
N PHE A 55 2.29 4.59 4.44
CA PHE A 55 1.49 4.08 3.34
C PHE A 55 1.50 5.02 2.14
N GLN A 56 1.48 6.33 2.35
CA GLN A 56 1.47 7.35 1.30
C GLN A 56 2.84 7.55 0.66
N GLU A 57 3.91 7.54 1.44
CA GLU A 57 5.24 7.99 0.97
C GLU A 57 6.22 6.85 0.66
N ALA A 58 6.11 5.72 1.35
CA ALA A 58 7.12 4.69 1.24
C ALA A 58 7.13 4.02 -0.15
N SER A 59 8.32 3.60 -0.59
CA SER A 59 8.46 2.74 -1.75
C SER A 59 7.99 1.33 -1.39
N MET A 60 6.93 0.88 -2.05
CA MET A 60 6.27 -0.40 -1.79
C MET A 60 6.11 -1.22 -3.06
N GLU A 61 5.89 -2.52 -2.89
CA GLU A 61 5.68 -3.44 -4.00
C GLU A 61 4.43 -4.28 -3.79
N VAL A 62 3.49 -4.21 -4.73
CA VAL A 62 2.32 -5.10 -4.72
C VAL A 62 2.75 -6.49 -5.16
N ASP A 63 2.56 -7.49 -4.30
CA ASP A 63 2.73 -8.90 -4.63
C ASP A 63 1.43 -9.43 -5.26
N PHE A 64 1.33 -9.31 -6.58
CA PHE A 64 0.17 -9.81 -7.33
C PHE A 64 0.00 -11.34 -7.25
N GLY A 65 1.06 -12.09 -6.94
CA GLY A 65 0.99 -13.55 -6.80
C GLY A 65 0.35 -13.98 -5.48
N ALA A 66 0.56 -13.20 -4.42
CA ALA A 66 -0.08 -13.38 -3.11
C ALA A 66 -1.42 -12.63 -2.96
N SER A 67 -1.78 -11.81 -3.95
CA SER A 67 -3.02 -11.02 -3.96
C SER A 67 -4.20 -11.81 -4.53
N ASP A 68 -5.40 -11.57 -4.02
CA ASP A 68 -6.65 -12.16 -4.52
C ASP A 68 -7.53 -11.06 -5.13
N ILE A 69 -7.31 -10.81 -6.43
CA ILE A 69 -7.87 -9.67 -7.15
C ILE A 69 -9.21 -9.96 -7.87
N GLN A 70 -9.65 -11.22 -7.91
CA GLN A 70 -10.83 -11.63 -8.69
C GLN A 70 -12.14 -11.60 -7.88
N ARG A 71 -12.07 -11.19 -6.61
CA ARG A 71 -13.24 -11.12 -5.73
C ARG A 71 -13.96 -9.79 -5.85
N HIS A 72 -15.19 -9.78 -5.33
CA HIS A 72 -15.98 -8.57 -5.17
C HIS A 72 -15.27 -7.49 -4.32
N CYS A 73 -14.42 -7.92 -3.38
CA CYS A 73 -13.48 -7.05 -2.69
C CYS A 73 -12.06 -7.60 -2.85
N PRO A 74 -11.28 -7.05 -3.80
CA PRO A 74 -9.89 -7.43 -4.03
C PRO A 74 -9.02 -7.32 -2.76
N LYS A 75 -8.11 -8.28 -2.61
CA LYS A 75 -7.11 -8.30 -1.53
C LYS A 75 -5.73 -8.10 -2.13
N TYR A 76 -5.06 -7.02 -1.76
CA TYR A 76 -3.71 -6.70 -2.21
C TYR A 76 -2.71 -6.99 -1.09
N SER A 77 -1.75 -7.87 -1.37
CA SER A 77 -0.57 -8.07 -0.52
C SER A 77 0.50 -7.07 -0.91
N ILE A 78 0.96 -6.26 0.04
CA ILE A 78 1.94 -5.20 -0.20
C ILE A 78 3.19 -5.49 0.62
N LYS A 79 4.34 -5.55 -0.05
CA LYS A 79 5.67 -5.72 0.56
C LYS A 79 6.31 -4.36 0.81
N VAL A 80 6.98 -4.25 1.94
CA VAL A 80 7.74 -3.07 2.33
C VAL A 80 9.15 -3.48 2.68
N LYS A 81 10.15 -2.71 2.23
CA LYS A 81 11.56 -2.92 2.55
C LYS A 81 12.01 -1.91 3.59
N GLY A 82 12.88 -2.33 4.52
CA GLY A 82 13.46 -1.45 5.52
C GLY A 82 12.53 -1.08 6.68
N GLN A 83 11.43 -1.81 6.86
CA GLN A 83 10.49 -1.63 7.97
C GLN A 83 10.52 -2.83 8.92
N ILE A 84 9.98 -2.64 10.13
CA ILE A 84 9.88 -3.70 11.15
C ILE A 84 8.95 -4.84 10.76
N PHE A 85 8.04 -4.61 9.82
CA PHE A 85 7.23 -5.64 9.16
C PHE A 85 7.60 -5.73 7.68
N SER A 86 7.43 -6.92 7.10
CA SER A 86 7.82 -7.19 5.71
C SER A 86 6.67 -7.03 4.71
N SER A 87 5.43 -7.21 5.17
CA SER A 87 4.25 -7.03 4.32
C SER A 87 2.97 -6.81 5.11
N PHE A 88 1.94 -6.29 4.43
CA PHE A 88 0.60 -6.09 4.96
C PHE A 88 -0.45 -6.31 3.86
N VAL A 89 -1.72 -6.39 4.24
CA VAL A 89 -2.82 -6.64 3.31
C VAL A 89 -3.83 -5.48 3.33
N ILE A 90 -4.12 -4.96 2.15
CA ILE A 90 -5.19 -3.99 1.90
C ILE A 90 -6.37 -4.70 1.21
N LEU A 91 -7.57 -4.46 1.73
CA LEU A 91 -8.83 -4.82 1.07
C LEU A 91 -9.35 -3.59 0.34
N ASP A 92 -9.74 -3.75 -0.91
CA ASP A 92 -10.35 -2.69 -1.72
C ASP A 92 -11.84 -2.99 -1.88
N CYS A 93 -12.67 -2.47 -0.98
CA CYS A 93 -14.13 -2.68 -1.04
C CYS A 93 -14.81 -1.33 -1.23
N ASP A 94 -15.68 -1.18 -2.25
CA ASP A 94 -16.53 0.02 -2.42
C ASP A 94 -15.77 1.36 -2.40
N SER A 95 -14.61 1.43 -3.05
CA SER A 95 -13.72 2.61 -3.06
C SER A 95 -13.11 2.97 -1.70
N LEU A 96 -13.08 2.01 -0.77
CA LEU A 96 -12.44 2.11 0.54
C LEU A 96 -11.26 1.14 0.61
N SER A 97 -10.07 1.68 0.81
CA SER A 97 -8.87 0.89 1.09
C SER A 97 -8.85 0.58 2.57
N THR A 98 -8.91 -0.70 2.94
CA THR A 98 -8.97 -1.14 4.33
C THR A 98 -7.75 -1.96 4.69
N LEU A 99 -6.95 -1.48 5.64
CA LEU A 99 -5.88 -2.27 6.24
C LEU A 99 -6.47 -3.42 7.05
N SER A 100 -6.19 -4.65 6.61
CA SER A 100 -6.76 -5.85 7.20
C SER A 100 -5.87 -6.51 8.25
N PHE A 101 -4.60 -6.75 7.91
CA PHE A 101 -3.60 -7.26 8.84
C PHE A 101 -2.19 -7.01 8.32
N ILE A 102 -1.21 -7.13 9.23
CA ILE A 102 0.21 -7.01 8.97
C ILE A 102 0.80 -8.42 9.12
N SER A 103 1.63 -8.84 8.17
CA SER A 103 2.20 -10.18 8.12
C SER A 103 3.61 -10.21 8.72
N GLY A 104 4.02 -11.39 9.20
CA GLY A 104 5.36 -11.61 9.73
C GLY A 104 5.55 -11.11 11.17
N LEU A 105 4.48 -11.14 11.97
CA LEU A 105 4.50 -10.74 13.37
C LEU A 105 4.22 -11.93 14.28
N ASP A 106 5.01 -12.04 15.35
CA ASP A 106 4.77 -12.96 16.46
C ASP A 106 3.94 -12.25 17.55
N CYS A 107 2.79 -11.72 17.16
CA CYS A 107 1.88 -11.03 18.07
C CYS A 107 0.52 -11.74 18.14
N TYR A 108 0.01 -11.92 19.35
CA TYR A 108 -1.32 -12.49 19.54
C TYR A 108 -2.37 -11.37 19.54
N CYS A 109 -3.15 -11.31 18.46
CA CYS A 109 -4.32 -10.44 18.36
C CYS A 109 -5.58 -11.32 18.26
N PRO A 110 -6.49 -11.27 19.26
CA PRO A 110 -7.68 -12.11 19.33
C PRO A 110 -8.77 -11.74 18.32
#